data_AF-A0A8H6S1N5-F1
#
_entry.id   AF-A0A8H6S1N5-F1
#
_cell.length_a   1.000
_cell.length_b   1.000
_cell.length_c   1.000
_cell.angle_alpha   90.00
_cell.angle_beta   90.00
_cell.angle_gamma   90.00
#
_symmetry.space_group_name_H-M   'P 1'
#
loop_
_entity.id
_entity.type
_entity.pdbx_description
1 polymer ?
#
loop_
_entity_poly.entity_id
_entity_poly.type
_entity_poly.pdbx_seq_one_letter_code
_entity_poly.pdbx_strand_id
1 'polypeptide(L)'
;MAVKHYEDMLVKCKAGRKTTLLSFTRNAFFGYLEPVRKAVENGTAPDLTGTETPFKHGYAAWVVLGAQRAISGPPGAMQHLETLDFLLSSGAPPNVEGIDGYTALQHATTYNQEQFELARCLLRHGANINHRNRYGVISLLSALMHQALPSVDFLVEHGADLDIPDADGFTGRYMYVKCGPQVVSIVNKWISQRKMGSSISDENAETQLRCGGLSVPPAMQTILARPGFISLKQGSESLRKLYQIGSLNLDHRLLSPFAQTVFIGIRENVIKAFAEFQPDLSETETPYKLGYASLAIFGVQAVVGPPGSQDYVGVLQFLFSKGLPVDIADITGFTALDHACMAQQSLEDLARVLLVNGADPNHQDRYGASIETAIFGAMQHNHVGTVDALMEYGADIDLKDADDCSPRDCFGSCGPQITATITKWIRKRSGEEAPREVKGCDYCGKPWSEESPLKNCGRCRIARYCSPQCQKNSWPKHKKTCAPFSSENTVTLKPTYLANAASYSNADLTRNLAGYSKGPLPKAASVATYKKLHGEAKSIVIKVQVPFTGSYPITRSTGDLMVYTKKRDFACTIRRSDGPEPYEQISEVVRTKGVGGAKAYFAAELESKDRLVVKISEPLAEQPW
;
A
#
# COMPACT_ATOMS: atom_id res chain seq x y z
N MET A 1 -20.93 -32.24 14.68
CA MET A 1 -22.35 -32.00 14.31
C MET A 1 -22.86 -32.95 13.23
N ALA A 2 -22.08 -33.28 12.18
CA ALA A 2 -22.51 -34.23 11.14
C ALA A 2 -22.84 -35.64 11.66
N VAL A 3 -22.03 -36.21 12.57
CA VAL A 3 -22.26 -37.55 13.16
C VAL A 3 -23.63 -37.65 13.86
N LYS A 4 -24.00 -36.64 14.64
CA LYS A 4 -25.28 -36.57 15.37
C LYS A 4 -26.49 -36.42 14.43
N HIS A 5 -26.31 -35.78 13.28
CA HIS A 5 -27.35 -35.61 12.25
C HIS A 5 -27.63 -36.92 11.50
N TYR A 6 -26.60 -37.76 11.33
CA TYR A 6 -26.73 -39.07 10.69
C TYR A 6 -27.18 -40.19 11.64
N GLU A 7 -26.83 -40.14 12.93
CA GLU A 7 -27.39 -41.01 13.97
C GLU A 7 -28.92 -40.83 14.08
N ASP A 8 -29.38 -39.59 14.03
CA ASP A 8 -30.81 -39.24 13.93
C ASP A 8 -31.49 -39.86 12.70
N MET A 9 -30.75 -40.12 11.62
CA MET A 9 -31.25 -40.69 10.36
C MET A 9 -31.58 -42.20 10.49
N LEU A 10 -30.76 -42.96 11.22
CA LEU A 10 -31.00 -44.38 11.51
C LEU A 10 -31.96 -44.59 12.68
N VAL A 11 -31.96 -43.68 13.67
CA VAL A 11 -32.92 -43.71 14.78
C VAL A 11 -34.33 -43.31 14.31
N LYS A 12 -34.47 -42.37 13.37
CA LYS A 12 -35.78 -42.05 12.74
C LYS A 12 -36.30 -43.16 11.83
N CYS A 13 -35.45 -44.08 11.36
CA CYS A 13 -35.91 -45.33 10.73
C CYS A 13 -36.59 -46.29 11.73
N LYS A 14 -36.29 -46.21 13.03
CA LYS A 14 -37.04 -46.93 14.08
C LYS A 14 -38.37 -46.24 14.44
N ALA A 15 -38.54 -44.95 14.13
CA ALA A 15 -39.67 -44.12 14.54
C ALA A 15 -40.68 -43.79 13.41
N GLY A 16 -40.89 -44.72 12.46
CA GLY A 16 -42.10 -44.74 11.63
C GLY A 16 -42.17 -43.79 10.42
N ARG A 17 -41.09 -43.11 10.00
CA ARG A 17 -41.04 -42.42 8.69
C ARG A 17 -40.09 -43.16 7.74
N LYS A 18 -40.66 -43.80 6.71
CA LYS A 18 -39.97 -44.65 5.73
C LYS A 18 -39.03 -43.83 4.82
N THR A 19 -37.74 -43.82 5.13
CA THR A 19 -36.67 -43.80 4.12
C THR A 19 -35.89 -45.09 4.25
N THR A 20 -36.49 -46.19 3.79
CA THR A 20 -35.83 -47.50 3.75
C THR A 20 -34.85 -47.48 2.59
N LEU A 21 -33.54 -47.59 2.84
CA LEU A 21 -32.57 -47.87 1.78
C LEU A 21 -33.04 -49.11 1.02
N LEU A 22 -33.06 -49.06 -0.32
CA LEU A 22 -33.39 -50.24 -1.12
C LEU A 22 -32.36 -51.33 -0.85
N SER A 23 -32.75 -52.58 -1.08
CA SER A 23 -31.89 -53.74 -0.78
C SER A 23 -30.51 -53.61 -1.44
N PHE A 24 -30.44 -53.02 -2.65
CA PHE A 24 -29.20 -52.79 -3.37
C PHE A 24 -28.30 -51.76 -2.66
N THR A 25 -28.78 -50.54 -2.39
CA THR A 25 -27.99 -49.53 -1.64
C THR A 25 -27.61 -49.99 -0.25
N ARG A 26 -28.48 -50.76 0.43
CA ARG A 26 -28.15 -51.36 1.72
C ARG A 26 -26.94 -52.30 1.60
N ASN A 27 -26.93 -53.16 0.59
CA ASN A 27 -25.82 -54.07 0.34
C ASN A 27 -24.54 -53.32 -0.05
N ALA A 28 -24.64 -52.28 -0.88
CA ALA A 28 -23.51 -51.40 -1.21
C ALA A 28 -22.95 -50.69 0.03
N PHE A 29 -23.83 -50.12 0.86
CA PHE A 29 -23.46 -49.46 2.12
C PHE A 29 -22.75 -50.41 3.10
N PHE A 30 -23.17 -51.66 3.20
CA PHE A 30 -22.47 -52.63 4.07
C PHE A 30 -21.25 -53.30 3.40
N GLY A 31 -20.96 -53.01 2.13
CA GLY A 31 -19.84 -53.61 1.41
C GLY A 31 -20.07 -55.10 1.08
N TYR A 32 -21.32 -55.50 0.86
CA TYR A 32 -21.69 -56.88 0.49
C TYR A 32 -21.54 -57.06 -1.02
N LEU A 33 -20.35 -57.44 -1.46
CA LEU A 33 -20.00 -57.58 -2.88
C LEU A 33 -20.91 -58.57 -3.61
N GLU A 34 -21.04 -59.80 -3.13
CA GLU A 34 -21.73 -60.86 -3.89
C GLU A 34 -23.21 -60.54 -4.20
N PRO A 35 -24.02 -60.00 -3.25
CA PRO A 35 -25.37 -59.52 -3.57
C PRO A 35 -25.39 -58.34 -4.56
N VAL A 36 -24.44 -57.42 -4.48
CA VAL A 36 -24.34 -56.27 -5.41
C VAL A 36 -23.97 -56.76 -6.81
N ARG A 37 -22.95 -57.60 -6.92
CA ARG A 37 -22.48 -58.25 -8.14
C ARG A 37 -23.61 -58.99 -8.85
N LYS A 38 -24.30 -59.87 -8.11
CA LYS A 38 -25.41 -60.65 -8.65
C LYS A 38 -26.58 -59.78 -9.13
N ALA A 39 -26.84 -58.64 -8.49
CA ALA A 39 -27.89 -57.73 -8.95
C ALA A 39 -27.50 -57.01 -10.25
N VAL A 40 -26.25 -56.57 -10.38
CA VAL A 40 -25.73 -55.94 -11.61
C VAL A 40 -25.70 -56.95 -12.76
N GLU A 41 -25.14 -58.14 -12.55
CA GLU A 41 -25.00 -59.18 -13.59
C GLU A 41 -26.35 -59.70 -14.10
N ASN A 42 -27.36 -59.80 -13.23
CA ASN A 42 -28.71 -60.25 -13.64
C ASN A 42 -29.61 -59.11 -14.11
N GLY A 43 -29.11 -57.87 -14.22
CA GLY A 43 -29.88 -56.71 -14.66
C GLY A 43 -31.01 -56.29 -13.70
N THR A 44 -30.94 -56.71 -12.43
CA THR A 44 -31.92 -56.31 -11.38
C THR A 44 -31.44 -55.14 -10.53
N ALA A 45 -30.21 -54.67 -10.77
CA ALA A 45 -29.67 -53.47 -10.16
C ALA A 45 -30.45 -52.21 -10.62
N PRO A 46 -30.59 -51.21 -9.75
CA PRO A 46 -31.06 -49.89 -10.12
C PRO A 46 -30.07 -49.21 -11.08
N ASP A 47 -30.51 -48.12 -11.74
CA ASP A 47 -29.61 -47.28 -12.52
C ASP A 47 -28.46 -46.76 -11.63
N LEU A 48 -27.24 -47.23 -11.93
CA LEU A 48 -26.03 -46.94 -11.17
C LEU A 48 -25.60 -45.47 -11.29
N THR A 49 -26.14 -44.73 -12.25
CA THR A 49 -25.93 -43.28 -12.39
C THR A 49 -26.88 -42.45 -11.52
N GLY A 50 -27.94 -43.07 -11.01
CA GLY A 50 -28.97 -42.44 -10.22
C GLY A 50 -28.64 -42.28 -8.73
N THR A 51 -29.62 -41.77 -8.00
CA THR A 51 -29.55 -41.56 -6.55
C THR A 51 -30.86 -42.02 -5.90
N GLU A 52 -30.79 -42.78 -4.81
CA GLU A 52 -32.00 -43.43 -4.25
C GLU A 52 -32.63 -42.70 -3.06
N THR A 53 -31.94 -41.74 -2.46
CA THR A 53 -32.42 -41.03 -1.26
C THR A 53 -32.61 -39.54 -1.52
N PRO A 54 -33.40 -38.83 -0.69
CA PRO A 54 -33.51 -37.37 -0.76
C PRO A 54 -32.18 -36.63 -0.65
N PHE A 55 -31.13 -37.28 -0.12
CA PHE A 55 -29.78 -36.73 0.03
C PHE A 55 -28.93 -36.85 -1.24
N LYS A 56 -29.45 -37.47 -2.30
CA LYS A 56 -28.83 -37.54 -3.63
C LYS A 56 -27.42 -38.15 -3.68
N HIS A 57 -27.01 -38.94 -2.69
CA HIS A 57 -25.74 -39.65 -2.76
C HIS A 57 -25.80 -40.75 -3.82
N GLY A 58 -24.78 -40.82 -4.69
CA GLY A 58 -24.55 -41.94 -5.60
C GLY A 58 -24.01 -43.17 -4.87
N TYR A 59 -24.01 -44.33 -5.55
CA TYR A 59 -23.63 -45.61 -4.92
C TYR A 59 -22.19 -45.64 -4.41
N ALA A 60 -21.24 -44.98 -5.11
CA ALA A 60 -19.86 -44.85 -4.64
C ALA A 60 -19.78 -44.14 -3.28
N ALA A 61 -20.58 -43.08 -3.07
CA ALA A 61 -20.63 -42.36 -1.80
C ALA A 61 -21.25 -43.24 -0.69
N TRP A 62 -22.26 -44.05 -1.00
CA TRP A 62 -22.85 -44.97 -0.02
C TRP A 62 -21.86 -46.02 0.48
N VAL A 63 -21.01 -46.57 -0.40
CA VAL A 63 -19.97 -47.52 -0.01
C VAL A 63 -18.95 -46.85 0.92
N VAL A 64 -18.49 -45.63 0.59
CA VAL A 64 -17.56 -44.85 1.43
C VAL A 64 -18.16 -44.52 2.80
N LEU A 65 -19.39 -44.00 2.83
CA LEU A 65 -20.11 -43.67 4.08
C LEU A 65 -20.35 -44.92 4.94
N GLY A 66 -20.54 -46.07 4.30
CA GLY A 66 -20.64 -47.36 4.95
C GLY A 66 -19.35 -47.80 5.63
N ALA A 67 -18.24 -47.71 4.90
CA ALA A 67 -16.91 -48.01 5.42
C ALA A 67 -16.53 -47.10 6.60
N GLN A 68 -17.05 -45.87 6.69
CA GLN A 68 -16.77 -44.95 7.82
C GLN A 68 -17.32 -45.44 9.14
N ARG A 69 -18.33 -46.32 9.10
CA ARG A 69 -19.07 -46.79 10.27
C ARG A 69 -18.75 -48.23 10.64
N ALA A 70 -18.10 -48.96 9.74
CA ALA A 70 -17.79 -50.38 9.84
C ALA A 70 -16.50 -50.65 10.65
N ILE A 71 -16.39 -50.13 11.88
CA ILE A 71 -15.23 -50.41 12.77
C ILE A 71 -15.48 -51.68 13.61
N SER A 72 -16.70 -52.24 13.59
CA SER A 72 -17.07 -53.45 14.35
C SER A 72 -18.17 -54.25 13.64
N GLY A 73 -17.80 -54.95 12.57
CA GLY A 73 -18.66 -55.88 11.82
C GLY A 73 -18.20 -57.35 11.93
N PRO A 74 -19.10 -58.34 11.70
CA PRO A 74 -18.73 -59.75 11.79
C PRO A 74 -17.64 -60.15 10.77
N PRO A 75 -16.78 -61.15 11.10
CA PRO A 75 -15.64 -61.53 10.26
C PRO A 75 -16.05 -62.04 8.87
N GLY A 76 -15.44 -61.49 7.80
CA GLY A 76 -15.59 -61.92 6.41
C GLY A 76 -16.61 -61.14 5.54
N ALA A 77 -17.31 -60.14 6.10
CA ALA A 77 -18.51 -59.59 5.48
C ALA A 77 -18.35 -58.25 4.73
N MET A 78 -17.30 -57.46 4.95
CA MET A 78 -17.26 -56.06 4.51
C MET A 78 -16.14 -55.83 3.51
N GLN A 79 -16.47 -55.99 2.24
CA GLN A 79 -15.59 -55.83 1.08
C GLN A 79 -15.84 -54.46 0.44
N HIS A 80 -15.79 -53.38 1.23
CA HIS A 80 -16.12 -52.04 0.73
C HIS A 80 -15.22 -51.61 -0.42
N LEU A 81 -13.94 -51.99 -0.39
CA LEU A 81 -13.01 -51.67 -1.47
C LEU A 81 -13.37 -52.41 -2.76
N GLU A 82 -13.61 -53.71 -2.68
CA GLU A 82 -13.96 -54.55 -3.82
C GLU A 82 -15.37 -54.24 -4.35
N THR A 83 -16.30 -53.89 -3.46
CA THR A 83 -17.65 -53.43 -3.82
C THR A 83 -17.59 -52.08 -4.53
N LEU A 84 -16.76 -51.16 -4.04
CA LEU A 84 -16.55 -49.86 -4.68
C LEU A 84 -15.92 -50.02 -6.06
N ASP A 85 -14.85 -50.81 -6.16
CA ASP A 85 -14.15 -51.09 -7.42
C ASP A 85 -15.07 -51.75 -8.45
N PHE A 86 -15.88 -52.72 -8.02
CA PHE A 86 -16.86 -53.38 -8.88
C PHE A 86 -17.95 -52.41 -9.38
N LEU A 87 -18.52 -51.59 -8.50
CA LEU A 87 -19.55 -50.62 -8.87
C LEU A 87 -19.03 -49.58 -9.86
N LEU A 88 -17.83 -49.05 -9.63
CA LEU A 88 -17.18 -48.09 -10.53
C LEU A 88 -16.85 -48.74 -11.89
N SER A 89 -16.31 -49.96 -11.88
CA SER A 89 -16.05 -50.75 -13.10
C SER A 89 -17.33 -51.10 -13.86
N SER A 90 -18.47 -51.17 -13.17
CA SER A 90 -19.80 -51.41 -13.75
C SER A 90 -20.51 -50.13 -14.23
N GLY A 91 -19.83 -48.99 -14.22
CA GLY A 91 -20.36 -47.72 -14.74
C GLY A 91 -21.01 -46.79 -13.72
N ALA A 92 -20.88 -47.06 -12.42
CA ALA A 92 -21.27 -46.08 -11.40
C ALA A 92 -20.36 -44.84 -11.48
N PRO A 93 -20.90 -43.60 -11.54
CA PRO A 93 -20.06 -42.41 -11.66
C PRO A 93 -19.33 -42.12 -10.33
N PRO A 94 -18.01 -41.82 -10.36
CA PRO A 94 -17.24 -41.54 -9.14
C PRO A 94 -17.54 -40.18 -8.52
N ASN A 95 -18.11 -39.24 -9.29
CA ASN A 95 -18.27 -37.83 -8.94
C ASN A 95 -19.73 -37.42 -8.66
N VAL A 96 -20.62 -38.37 -8.36
CA VAL A 96 -22.02 -38.03 -8.02
C VAL A 96 -22.05 -37.21 -6.73
N GLU A 97 -22.66 -36.03 -6.81
CA GLU A 97 -22.80 -35.10 -5.70
C GLU A 97 -23.99 -35.41 -4.81
N GLY A 98 -23.78 -35.39 -3.49
CA GLY A 98 -24.86 -35.30 -2.52
C GLY A 98 -25.60 -33.96 -2.55
N ILE A 99 -26.63 -33.83 -1.71
CA ILE A 99 -27.43 -32.59 -1.58
C ILE A 99 -26.60 -31.37 -1.13
N ASP A 100 -25.50 -31.61 -0.45
CA ASP A 100 -24.51 -30.61 0.01
C ASP A 100 -23.38 -30.38 -1.01
N GLY A 101 -23.38 -31.11 -2.13
CA GLY A 101 -22.34 -31.04 -3.16
C GLY A 101 -21.10 -31.86 -2.88
N TYR A 102 -21.10 -32.70 -1.83
CA TYR A 102 -19.96 -33.56 -1.52
C TYR A 102 -19.94 -34.82 -2.41
N THR A 103 -18.76 -35.19 -2.89
CA THR A 103 -18.49 -36.42 -3.63
C THR A 103 -18.01 -37.54 -2.72
N ALA A 104 -18.00 -38.77 -3.24
CA ALA A 104 -17.45 -39.94 -2.54
C ALA A 104 -15.98 -39.71 -2.12
N LEU A 105 -15.18 -39.05 -2.96
CA LEU A 105 -13.77 -38.74 -2.68
C LEU A 105 -13.62 -37.76 -1.52
N GLN A 106 -14.42 -36.69 -1.50
CA GLN A 106 -14.42 -35.73 -0.39
C GLN A 106 -14.78 -36.41 0.93
N HIS A 107 -15.75 -37.34 0.94
CA HIS A 107 -16.06 -38.12 2.14
C HIS A 107 -14.87 -39.00 2.56
N ALA A 108 -14.22 -39.70 1.63
CA ALA A 108 -13.11 -40.62 1.91
C ALA A 108 -11.85 -39.91 2.48
N THR A 109 -11.66 -38.61 2.21
CA THR A 109 -10.47 -37.87 2.66
C THR A 109 -10.68 -37.00 3.90
N THR A 110 -11.91 -36.89 4.44
CA THR A 110 -12.24 -35.91 5.49
C THR A 110 -12.00 -36.42 6.92
N TYR A 111 -12.11 -37.73 7.19
CA TYR A 111 -12.23 -38.23 8.56
C TYR A 111 -11.07 -39.10 9.06
N ASN A 112 -10.66 -40.13 8.31
CA ASN A 112 -9.67 -41.11 8.76
C ASN A 112 -8.79 -41.63 7.62
N GLN A 113 -7.52 -41.90 7.95
CA GLN A 113 -6.52 -42.45 7.02
C GLN A 113 -6.89 -43.86 6.52
N GLU A 114 -7.65 -44.62 7.31
CA GLU A 114 -8.08 -45.98 6.99
C GLU A 114 -8.90 -46.06 5.68
N GLN A 115 -9.39 -44.92 5.18
CA GLN A 115 -10.17 -44.83 3.95
C GLN A 115 -9.38 -44.39 2.72
N PHE A 116 -8.07 -44.18 2.85
CA PHE A 116 -7.27 -43.76 1.71
C PHE A 116 -7.20 -44.82 0.61
N GLU A 117 -7.41 -46.10 0.90
CA GLU A 117 -7.57 -47.11 -0.15
C GLU A 117 -8.85 -46.92 -0.98
N LEU A 118 -9.95 -46.51 -0.35
CA LEU A 118 -11.18 -46.15 -1.06
C LEU A 118 -10.98 -44.87 -1.88
N ALA A 119 -10.26 -43.89 -1.33
CA ALA A 119 -9.88 -42.68 -2.06
C ALA A 119 -8.99 -42.99 -3.27
N ARG A 120 -7.99 -43.89 -3.13
CA ARG A 120 -7.16 -44.38 -4.25
C ARG A 120 -7.99 -45.08 -5.31
N CYS A 121 -8.93 -45.93 -4.91
CA CYS A 121 -9.86 -46.59 -5.82
C CYS A 121 -10.67 -45.58 -6.62
N LEU A 122 -11.26 -44.58 -5.95
CA LEU A 122 -12.02 -43.50 -6.59
C LEU A 122 -11.17 -42.73 -7.61
N LEU A 123 -9.93 -42.37 -7.25
CA LEU A 123 -9.02 -41.66 -8.15
C LEU A 123 -8.65 -42.49 -9.39
N ARG A 124 -8.38 -43.80 -9.23
CA ARG A 124 -8.13 -44.72 -10.36
C ARG A 124 -9.29 -44.76 -11.35
N HIS A 125 -10.52 -44.61 -10.86
CA HIS A 125 -11.75 -44.57 -11.66
C HIS A 125 -12.16 -43.14 -12.08
N GLY A 126 -11.28 -42.15 -11.97
CA GLY A 126 -11.51 -40.80 -12.49
C GLY A 126 -12.27 -39.85 -11.55
N ALA A 127 -12.23 -40.09 -10.23
CA ALA A 127 -12.74 -39.11 -9.28
C ALA A 127 -11.97 -37.78 -9.36
N ASN A 128 -12.70 -36.66 -9.35
CA ASN A 128 -12.12 -35.32 -9.42
C ASN A 128 -11.63 -34.88 -8.04
N ILE A 129 -10.31 -34.89 -7.84
CA ILE A 129 -9.67 -34.45 -6.59
C ILE A 129 -9.90 -32.97 -6.27
N ASN A 130 -10.22 -32.18 -7.30
CA ASN A 130 -10.44 -30.73 -7.24
C ASN A 130 -11.93 -30.36 -7.31
N HIS A 131 -12.83 -31.31 -7.01
CA HIS A 131 -14.26 -31.06 -7.01
C HIS A 131 -14.65 -29.99 -5.99
N ARG A 132 -15.45 -29.01 -6.42
CA ARG A 132 -15.97 -27.93 -5.58
C ARG A 132 -17.37 -28.30 -5.12
N ASN A 133 -17.59 -28.40 -3.81
CA ASN A 133 -18.94 -28.58 -3.28
C ASN A 133 -19.78 -27.28 -3.44
N ARG A 134 -21.02 -27.28 -2.95
CA ARG A 134 -21.92 -26.11 -3.06
C ARG A 134 -21.44 -24.87 -2.31
N TYR A 135 -20.47 -25.01 -1.42
CA TYR A 135 -19.81 -23.91 -0.72
C TYR A 135 -18.54 -23.43 -1.44
N GLY A 136 -18.24 -23.98 -2.62
CA GLY A 136 -17.02 -23.69 -3.37
C GLY A 136 -15.76 -24.34 -2.79
N VAL A 137 -15.88 -25.23 -1.80
CA VAL A 137 -14.75 -25.82 -1.06
C VAL A 137 -14.29 -27.12 -1.72
N ILE A 138 -12.97 -27.26 -1.92
CA ILE A 138 -12.31 -28.51 -2.34
C ILE A 138 -11.81 -29.33 -1.14
N SER A 139 -11.56 -30.63 -1.32
CA SER A 139 -11.09 -31.53 -0.23
C SER A 139 -9.85 -30.98 0.49
N LEU A 140 -8.92 -30.36 -0.24
CA LEU A 140 -7.66 -29.85 0.30
C LEU A 140 -7.88 -28.70 1.29
N LEU A 141 -8.81 -27.80 1.00
CA LEU A 141 -9.13 -26.67 1.90
C LEU A 141 -9.70 -27.17 3.23
N SER A 142 -10.60 -28.16 3.19
CA SER A 142 -11.12 -28.81 4.40
C SER A 142 -10.01 -29.48 5.20
N ALA A 143 -9.07 -30.16 4.55
CA ALA A 143 -7.94 -30.81 5.22
C ALA A 143 -6.99 -29.78 5.89
N LEU A 144 -6.75 -28.65 5.23
CA LEU A 144 -5.92 -27.56 5.76
C LEU A 144 -6.58 -26.85 6.95
N MET A 145 -7.89 -26.56 6.88
CA MET A 145 -8.64 -25.95 7.99
C MET A 145 -8.61 -26.79 9.27
N HIS A 146 -8.71 -28.11 9.12
CA HIS A 146 -8.67 -29.04 10.26
C HIS A 146 -7.25 -29.48 10.63
N GLN A 147 -6.23 -29.01 9.89
CA GLN A 147 -4.83 -29.43 10.02
C GLN A 147 -4.68 -30.97 10.01
N ALA A 148 -5.48 -31.65 9.19
CA ALA A 148 -5.47 -33.10 9.04
C ALA A 148 -4.27 -33.52 8.19
N LEU A 149 -3.09 -33.58 8.81
CA LEU A 149 -1.80 -33.85 8.15
C LEU A 149 -1.87 -35.01 7.15
N PRO A 150 -2.49 -36.16 7.47
CA PRO A 150 -2.55 -37.25 6.52
C PRO A 150 -3.39 -36.97 5.28
N SER A 151 -4.50 -36.26 5.45
CA SER A 151 -5.36 -35.88 4.34
C SER A 151 -4.68 -34.83 3.47
N VAL A 152 -3.93 -33.90 4.08
CA VAL A 152 -3.09 -32.94 3.35
C VAL A 152 -2.03 -33.68 2.53
N ASP A 153 -1.29 -34.60 3.15
CA ASP A 153 -0.25 -35.40 2.48
C ASP A 153 -0.83 -36.19 1.30
N PHE A 154 -1.92 -36.93 1.53
CA PHE A 154 -2.60 -37.73 0.50
C PHE A 154 -3.13 -36.88 -0.65
N LEU A 155 -3.84 -35.79 -0.36
CA LEU A 155 -4.44 -34.94 -1.38
C LEU A 155 -3.37 -34.24 -2.22
N VAL A 156 -2.35 -33.69 -1.56
CA VAL A 156 -1.25 -33.02 -2.25
C VAL A 156 -0.38 -34.01 -3.01
N GLU A 157 -0.21 -35.25 -2.58
CA GLU A 157 0.43 -36.31 -3.36
C GLU A 157 -0.34 -36.58 -4.67
N HIS A 158 -1.66 -36.72 -4.59
CA HIS A 158 -2.52 -37.23 -5.67
C HIS A 158 -3.09 -36.15 -6.63
N GLY A 159 -2.58 -34.93 -6.58
CA GLY A 159 -2.89 -33.90 -7.59
C GLY A 159 -3.81 -32.78 -7.14
N ALA A 160 -4.10 -32.64 -5.84
CA ALA A 160 -4.93 -31.55 -5.37
C ALA A 160 -4.28 -30.20 -5.69
N ASP A 161 -5.07 -29.31 -6.27
CA ASP A 161 -4.65 -27.98 -6.69
C ASP A 161 -4.68 -27.03 -5.49
N LEU A 162 -3.56 -26.37 -5.25
CA LEU A 162 -3.40 -25.40 -4.17
C LEU A 162 -4.03 -24.04 -4.52
N ASP A 163 -4.37 -23.77 -5.78
CA ASP A 163 -4.72 -22.43 -6.25
C ASP A 163 -6.22 -22.24 -6.46
N ILE A 164 -7.04 -23.26 -6.22
CA ILE A 164 -8.50 -23.16 -6.32
C ILE A 164 -9.05 -22.41 -5.08
N PRO A 165 -9.72 -21.25 -5.25
CA PRO A 165 -10.22 -20.45 -4.13
C PRO A 165 -11.58 -20.95 -3.64
N ASP A 166 -11.89 -20.89 -2.35
CA ASP A 166 -13.26 -21.07 -1.83
C ASP A 166 -14.17 -19.86 -2.14
N ALA A 167 -15.37 -19.84 -1.57
CA ALA A 167 -16.32 -18.74 -1.72
C ALA A 167 -15.84 -17.40 -1.14
N ASP A 168 -14.90 -17.42 -0.20
CA ASP A 168 -14.30 -16.23 0.42
C ASP A 168 -13.00 -15.80 -0.28
N GLY A 169 -12.58 -16.54 -1.32
CA GLY A 169 -11.36 -16.26 -2.08
C GLY A 169 -10.09 -16.91 -1.51
N PHE A 170 -10.20 -17.74 -0.48
CA PHE A 170 -9.04 -18.40 0.13
C PHE A 170 -8.63 -19.65 -0.66
N THR A 171 -7.35 -19.71 -1.04
CA THR A 171 -6.76 -20.86 -1.75
C THR A 171 -6.01 -21.78 -0.79
N GLY A 172 -5.76 -23.02 -1.22
CA GLY A 172 -4.92 -23.96 -0.49
C GLY A 172 -3.52 -23.39 -0.23
N ARG A 173 -2.97 -22.65 -1.21
CA ARG A 173 -1.70 -21.93 -1.14
C ARG A 173 -1.69 -20.85 -0.05
N TYR A 174 -2.79 -20.10 0.08
CA TYR A 174 -2.94 -19.12 1.16
C TYR A 174 -3.06 -19.81 2.54
N MET A 175 -3.85 -20.87 2.63
CA MET A 175 -4.17 -21.52 3.89
C MET A 175 -2.99 -22.29 4.49
N TYR A 176 -2.23 -23.05 3.68
CA TYR A 176 -1.20 -23.95 4.22
C TYR A 176 -0.01 -23.20 4.86
N VAL A 177 0.31 -22.00 4.39
CA VAL A 177 1.36 -21.13 4.96
C VAL A 177 0.94 -20.60 6.35
N LYS A 178 -0.37 -20.51 6.62
CA LYS A 178 -0.93 -20.09 7.90
C LYS A 178 -1.16 -21.27 8.86
N CYS A 179 -0.97 -22.51 8.41
CA CYS A 179 -1.03 -23.70 9.25
C CYS A 179 0.29 -23.91 10.02
N GLY A 180 0.30 -24.88 10.94
CA GLY A 180 1.51 -25.25 11.69
C GLY A 180 2.67 -25.76 10.80
N PRO A 181 3.91 -25.79 11.32
CA PRO A 181 5.12 -26.11 10.56
C PRO A 181 5.10 -27.49 9.89
N GLN A 182 4.34 -28.43 10.44
CA GLN A 182 4.19 -29.78 9.89
C GLN A 182 3.42 -29.79 8.56
N VAL A 183 2.34 -29.00 8.46
CA VAL A 183 1.58 -28.83 7.20
C VAL A 183 2.47 -28.20 6.13
N VAL A 184 3.19 -27.13 6.50
CA VAL A 184 4.12 -26.44 5.60
C VAL A 184 5.19 -27.40 5.06
N SER A 185 5.76 -28.23 5.93
CA SER A 185 6.77 -29.24 5.55
C SER A 185 6.22 -30.25 4.53
N ILE A 186 5.02 -30.80 4.79
CA ILE A 186 4.36 -31.78 3.91
C ILE A 186 4.11 -31.19 2.52
N VAL A 187 3.51 -30.01 2.45
CA VAL A 187 3.17 -29.37 1.17
C VAL A 187 4.45 -29.02 0.39
N ASN A 188 5.46 -28.47 1.06
CA ASN A 188 6.73 -28.12 0.42
C ASN A 188 7.50 -29.33 -0.09
N LYS A 189 7.44 -30.46 0.62
CA LYS A 189 8.01 -31.75 0.17
C LYS A 189 7.43 -32.13 -1.20
N TRP A 190 6.10 -32.13 -1.35
CA TRP A 190 5.45 -32.52 -2.60
C TRP A 190 5.62 -31.51 -3.74
N ILE A 191 5.62 -30.21 -3.42
CA ILE A 191 5.97 -29.16 -4.39
C ILE A 191 7.37 -29.41 -4.95
N SER A 192 8.32 -29.81 -4.10
CA SER A 192 9.70 -30.09 -4.52
C SER A 192 9.82 -31.38 -5.33
N GLN A 193 9.08 -32.43 -4.96
CA GLN A 193 9.11 -33.72 -5.67
C GLN A 193 8.48 -33.67 -7.07
N ARG A 194 7.41 -32.89 -7.25
CA ARG A 194 6.77 -32.68 -8.57
C ARG A 194 7.69 -31.96 -9.57
N LYS A 195 8.63 -31.15 -9.08
CA LYS A 195 9.66 -30.50 -9.90
C LYS A 195 10.71 -31.46 -10.46
N MET A 196 10.94 -32.62 -9.81
CA MET A 196 11.93 -33.62 -10.28
C MET A 196 11.35 -34.67 -11.24
N GLY A 197 10.02 -34.76 -11.37
CA GLY A 197 9.34 -35.80 -12.16
C GLY A 197 8.75 -35.36 -13.51
N SER A 198 8.87 -34.09 -13.89
CA SER A 198 8.25 -33.55 -15.11
C SER A 198 9.30 -33.22 -16.17
N SER A 199 9.66 -34.20 -17.00
CA SER A 199 10.27 -33.94 -18.31
C SER A 199 9.14 -33.68 -19.31
N ILE A 200 8.74 -32.41 -19.51
CA ILE A 200 8.08 -31.85 -20.71
C ILE A 200 7.92 -30.32 -20.48
N SER A 201 8.52 -29.56 -21.41
CA SER A 201 8.49 -28.13 -21.71
C SER A 201 8.75 -27.11 -20.58
N ASP A 202 9.97 -26.55 -20.65
CA ASP A 202 10.65 -25.61 -19.76
C ASP A 202 10.09 -24.17 -19.68
N GLU A 203 8.80 -23.91 -19.94
CA GLU A 203 8.29 -22.50 -19.90
C GLU A 203 7.60 -22.10 -18.58
N ASN A 204 7.24 -23.03 -17.69
CA ASN A 204 6.45 -22.72 -16.49
C ASN A 204 7.14 -22.98 -15.13
N ALA A 205 8.33 -23.58 -15.12
CA ALA A 205 9.08 -23.83 -13.87
C ALA A 205 9.83 -22.57 -13.37
N GLU A 206 10.27 -21.70 -14.27
CA GLU A 206 10.79 -20.36 -13.93
C GLU A 206 9.69 -19.42 -13.43
N THR A 207 8.45 -19.58 -13.90
CA THR A 207 7.31 -18.73 -13.54
C THR A 207 6.89 -18.85 -12.07
N GLN A 208 7.18 -19.99 -11.41
CA GLN A 208 6.92 -20.15 -9.97
C GLN A 208 8.06 -19.66 -9.07
N LEU A 209 9.31 -19.56 -9.56
CA LEU A 209 10.47 -19.11 -8.77
C LEU A 209 10.76 -17.60 -8.90
N ARG A 210 9.90 -16.87 -9.59
CA ARG A 210 10.01 -15.41 -9.79
C ARG A 210 8.68 -14.72 -9.52
N CYS A 211 7.76 -15.33 -8.77
CA CYS A 211 6.44 -14.74 -8.58
C CYS A 211 6.38 -13.81 -7.37
N GLY A 212 7.29 -13.98 -6.39
CA GLY A 212 7.24 -13.25 -5.13
C GLY A 212 5.96 -13.48 -4.33
N GLY A 213 5.22 -14.57 -4.59
CA GLY A 213 3.89 -14.82 -4.01
C GLY A 213 2.79 -13.88 -4.51
N LEU A 214 3.10 -12.99 -5.45
CA LEU A 214 2.16 -12.01 -5.98
C LEU A 214 1.33 -12.61 -7.10
N SER A 215 0.08 -12.16 -7.19
CA SER A 215 -0.80 -12.39 -8.33
C SER A 215 -1.48 -11.08 -8.70
N VAL A 216 -1.71 -10.86 -9.99
CA VAL A 216 -2.43 -9.68 -10.48
C VAL A 216 -3.92 -10.02 -10.53
N PRO A 217 -4.78 -9.44 -9.68
CA PRO A 217 -6.20 -9.78 -9.66
C PRO A 217 -6.87 -9.45 -11.00
N PRO A 218 -7.90 -10.21 -11.45
CA PRO A 218 -8.60 -9.94 -12.71
C PRO A 218 -9.13 -8.51 -12.83
N ALA A 219 -9.58 -7.92 -11.71
CA ALA A 219 -10.00 -6.53 -11.65
C ALA A 219 -8.86 -5.54 -11.99
N MET A 220 -7.64 -5.81 -11.49
CA MET A 220 -6.45 -5.01 -11.77
C MET A 220 -6.03 -5.15 -13.23
N GLN A 221 -6.03 -6.38 -13.77
CA GLN A 221 -5.74 -6.63 -15.19
C GLN A 221 -6.71 -5.87 -16.11
N THR A 222 -8.00 -5.88 -15.77
CA THR A 222 -9.04 -5.19 -16.54
C THR A 222 -8.81 -3.68 -16.59
N ILE A 223 -8.38 -3.07 -15.48
CA ILE A 223 -8.09 -1.64 -15.43
C ILE A 223 -6.82 -1.31 -16.21
N LEU A 224 -5.77 -2.12 -16.06
CA LEU A 224 -4.47 -1.94 -16.71
C LEU A 224 -4.51 -2.16 -18.23
N ALA A 225 -5.43 -2.99 -18.74
CA ALA A 225 -5.58 -3.26 -20.16
C ALA A 225 -5.99 -2.04 -20.99
N ARG A 226 -6.43 -0.95 -20.35
CA ARG A 226 -6.78 0.31 -21.04
C ARG A 226 -5.50 1.01 -21.53
N PRO A 227 -5.41 1.47 -22.78
CA PRO A 227 -4.23 2.19 -23.26
C PRO A 227 -4.13 3.60 -22.64
N GLY A 228 -2.91 4.15 -22.56
CA GLY A 228 -2.69 5.50 -22.05
C GLY A 228 -3.02 5.66 -20.57
N PHE A 229 -3.05 6.88 -20.04
CA PHE A 229 -3.23 7.09 -18.61
C PHE A 229 -4.61 6.69 -18.09
N ILE A 230 -4.67 6.39 -16.80
CA ILE A 230 -5.85 5.95 -16.08
C ILE A 230 -6.29 7.08 -15.15
N SER A 231 -7.33 7.80 -15.55
CA SER A 231 -7.98 8.85 -14.74
C SER A 231 -8.83 8.28 -13.61
N LEU A 232 -9.29 9.14 -12.69
CA LEU A 232 -10.29 8.79 -11.66
C LEU A 232 -11.54 8.14 -12.24
N LYS A 233 -12.06 8.68 -13.36
CA LYS A 233 -13.23 8.12 -14.05
C LYS A 233 -12.97 6.72 -14.63
N GLN A 234 -11.73 6.41 -14.95
CA GLN A 234 -11.30 5.10 -15.42
C GLN A 234 -10.92 4.16 -14.28
N GLY A 235 -11.02 4.58 -13.02
CA GLY A 235 -10.80 3.71 -11.85
C GLY A 235 -9.37 3.70 -11.33
N SER A 236 -8.61 4.79 -11.47
CA SER A 236 -7.27 4.94 -10.88
C SER A 236 -7.25 4.66 -9.38
N GLU A 237 -8.27 5.11 -8.63
CA GLU A 237 -8.39 4.85 -7.19
C GLU A 237 -8.50 3.34 -6.87
N SER A 238 -9.28 2.61 -7.68
CA SER A 238 -9.41 1.16 -7.54
C SER A 238 -8.10 0.45 -7.87
N LEU A 239 -7.40 0.87 -8.93
CA LEU A 239 -6.10 0.33 -9.29
C LEU A 239 -5.07 0.55 -8.17
N ARG A 240 -5.02 1.76 -7.59
CA ARG A 240 -4.14 2.09 -6.46
C ARG A 240 -4.39 1.17 -5.27
N LYS A 241 -5.65 0.99 -4.88
CA LYS A 241 -6.02 0.12 -3.76
C LYS A 241 -5.65 -1.34 -4.03
N LEU A 242 -5.89 -1.84 -5.23
CA LEU A 242 -5.53 -3.21 -5.63
C LEU A 242 -4.01 -3.41 -5.61
N TYR A 243 -3.24 -2.45 -6.15
CA TYR A 243 -1.79 -2.48 -6.12
C TYR A 243 -1.25 -2.48 -4.69
N GLN A 244 -1.69 -1.54 -3.85
CA GLN A 244 -1.25 -1.42 -2.45
C GLN A 244 -1.55 -2.69 -1.64
N ILE A 245 -2.75 -3.25 -1.77
CA ILE A 245 -3.10 -4.49 -1.06
C ILE A 245 -2.28 -5.67 -1.58
N GLY A 246 -2.09 -5.75 -2.89
CA GLY A 246 -1.36 -6.85 -3.52
C GLY A 246 0.13 -6.85 -3.18
N SER A 247 0.79 -5.70 -3.31
CA SER A 247 2.25 -5.57 -3.09
C SER A 247 2.69 -5.84 -1.65
N LEU A 248 1.80 -5.64 -0.66
CA LEU A 248 2.05 -6.04 0.73
C LEU A 248 2.24 -7.55 0.94
N ASN A 249 1.81 -8.38 -0.03
CA ASN A 249 1.95 -9.83 0.06
C ASN A 249 3.24 -10.35 -0.58
N LEU A 250 4.20 -9.46 -0.90
CA LEU A 250 5.48 -9.86 -1.48
C LEU A 250 6.23 -10.80 -0.53
N ASP A 251 6.36 -12.05 -0.93
CA ASP A 251 7.20 -13.06 -0.28
C ASP A 251 8.55 -13.14 -0.98
N HIS A 252 9.56 -12.50 -0.38
CA HIS A 252 10.92 -12.49 -0.90
C HIS A 252 11.55 -13.90 -1.04
N ARG A 253 10.99 -14.93 -0.39
CA ARG A 253 11.47 -16.33 -0.52
C ARG A 253 11.05 -16.98 -1.84
N LEU A 254 10.12 -16.35 -2.56
CA LEU A 254 9.61 -16.77 -3.87
C LEU A 254 10.15 -15.90 -5.02
N LEU A 255 11.20 -15.11 -4.73
CA LEU A 255 11.99 -14.41 -5.73
C LEU A 255 13.10 -15.32 -6.25
N SER A 256 13.69 -14.98 -7.40
CA SER A 256 14.90 -15.66 -7.86
C SER A 256 16.02 -15.55 -6.80
N PRO A 257 16.97 -16.53 -6.74
CA PRO A 257 18.05 -16.50 -5.75
C PRO A 257 18.83 -15.18 -5.76
N PHE A 258 19.12 -14.64 -6.95
CA PHE A 258 19.76 -13.34 -7.07
C PHE A 258 18.87 -12.21 -6.55
N ALA A 259 17.62 -12.13 -6.97
CA ALA A 259 16.66 -11.12 -6.51
C ALA A 259 16.48 -11.13 -4.98
N GLN A 260 16.48 -12.31 -4.36
CA GLN A 260 16.41 -12.47 -2.92
C GLN A 260 17.62 -11.81 -2.22
N THR A 261 18.84 -11.97 -2.75
CA THR A 261 20.02 -11.29 -2.18
C THR A 261 19.94 -9.77 -2.28
N VAL A 262 19.41 -9.26 -3.40
CA VAL A 262 19.16 -7.82 -3.59
C VAL A 262 18.12 -7.31 -2.60
N PHE A 263 17.02 -8.04 -2.43
CA PHE A 263 15.98 -7.72 -1.46
C PHE A 263 16.50 -7.71 -0.01
N ILE A 264 17.40 -8.62 0.35
CA ILE A 264 17.98 -8.69 1.70
C ILE A 264 18.97 -7.54 1.96
N GLY A 265 19.65 -7.04 0.92
CA GLY A 265 20.49 -5.84 1.00
C GLY A 265 21.88 -6.03 1.61
N ILE A 266 22.41 -7.27 1.66
CA ILE A 266 23.80 -7.52 2.09
C ILE A 266 24.71 -7.48 0.86
N ARG A 267 25.52 -6.42 0.75
CA ARG A 267 26.34 -6.12 -0.44
C ARG A 267 27.25 -7.26 -0.86
N GLU A 268 27.97 -7.89 0.07
CA GLU A 268 28.89 -8.99 -0.23
C GLU A 268 28.17 -10.20 -0.82
N ASN A 269 26.95 -10.46 -0.37
CA ASN A 269 26.13 -11.56 -0.88
C ASN A 269 25.63 -11.26 -2.30
N VAL A 270 25.23 -10.01 -2.56
CA VAL A 270 24.85 -9.56 -3.92
C VAL A 270 26.02 -9.68 -4.89
N ILE A 271 27.24 -9.28 -4.48
CA ILE A 271 28.43 -9.39 -5.32
C ILE A 271 28.73 -10.86 -5.68
N LYS A 272 28.67 -11.76 -4.69
CA LYS A 272 28.88 -13.20 -4.90
C LYS A 272 27.81 -13.79 -5.81
N ALA A 273 26.54 -13.49 -5.54
CA ALA A 273 25.42 -13.98 -6.33
C ALA A 273 25.46 -13.44 -7.77
N PHE A 274 25.87 -12.18 -7.98
CA PHE A 274 26.05 -11.63 -9.32
C PHE A 274 27.11 -12.39 -10.12
N ALA A 275 28.25 -12.72 -9.49
CA ALA A 275 29.31 -13.50 -10.13
C ALA A 275 28.89 -14.94 -10.45
N GLU A 276 28.07 -15.54 -9.59
CA GLU A 276 27.56 -16.91 -9.75
C GLU A 276 26.47 -17.00 -10.83
N PHE A 277 25.44 -16.16 -10.75
CA PHE A 277 24.24 -16.26 -11.57
C PHE A 277 24.29 -15.44 -12.87
N GLN A 278 25.13 -14.39 -12.94
CA GLN A 278 25.22 -13.48 -14.09
C GLN A 278 23.85 -13.04 -14.64
N PRO A 279 22.99 -12.45 -13.79
CA PRO A 279 21.60 -12.14 -14.13
C PRO A 279 21.51 -11.04 -15.18
N ASP A 280 20.47 -11.10 -16.02
CA ASP A 280 20.09 -9.96 -16.85
C ASP A 280 19.42 -8.89 -15.98
N LEU A 281 20.14 -7.78 -15.78
CA LEU A 281 19.70 -6.68 -14.93
C LEU A 281 18.52 -5.88 -15.52
N SER A 282 18.18 -6.09 -16.80
CA SER A 282 17.03 -5.44 -17.44
C SER A 282 15.72 -6.19 -17.20
N GLU A 283 15.77 -7.42 -16.69
CA GLU A 283 14.58 -8.19 -16.38
C GLU A 283 13.88 -7.74 -15.09
N THR A 284 12.64 -8.20 -14.95
CA THR A 284 11.80 -7.92 -13.79
C THR A 284 11.38 -9.20 -13.08
N GLU A 285 11.19 -9.11 -11.77
CA GLU A 285 10.61 -10.16 -10.94
C GLU A 285 9.11 -9.91 -10.70
N THR A 286 8.41 -10.98 -10.34
CA THR A 286 6.99 -11.02 -9.98
C THR A 286 6.03 -10.66 -11.11
N PRO A 287 4.74 -11.06 -11.02
CA PRO A 287 3.71 -10.54 -11.91
C PRO A 287 3.57 -9.01 -11.88
N TYR A 288 4.11 -8.34 -10.85
CA TYR A 288 4.11 -6.88 -10.72
C TYR A 288 5.27 -6.23 -11.47
N LYS A 289 6.16 -7.00 -12.10
CA LYS A 289 7.28 -6.48 -12.89
C LYS A 289 8.25 -5.60 -12.09
N LEU A 290 8.59 -6.02 -10.87
CA LEU A 290 9.53 -5.31 -10.01
C LEU A 290 10.97 -5.52 -10.48
N GLY A 291 11.65 -4.45 -10.91
CA GLY A 291 13.09 -4.47 -11.20
C GLY A 291 13.95 -4.57 -9.93
N TYR A 292 15.24 -4.86 -10.09
CA TYR A 292 16.18 -5.03 -8.97
C TYR A 292 16.34 -3.77 -8.10
N ALA A 293 16.30 -2.58 -8.71
CA ALA A 293 16.34 -1.33 -7.94
C ALA A 293 15.10 -1.20 -7.04
N SER A 294 13.90 -1.48 -7.57
CA SER A 294 12.66 -1.47 -6.80
C SER A 294 12.68 -2.52 -5.68
N LEU A 295 13.18 -3.73 -5.94
CA LEU A 295 13.33 -4.76 -4.90
C LEU A 295 14.26 -4.33 -3.77
N ALA A 296 15.34 -3.61 -4.07
CA ALA A 296 16.21 -3.04 -3.03
C ALA A 296 15.44 -2.03 -2.16
N ILE A 297 14.62 -1.15 -2.77
CA ILE A 297 13.77 -0.20 -2.02
C ILE A 297 12.76 -0.93 -1.13
N PHE A 298 12.09 -1.97 -1.63
CA PHE A 298 11.16 -2.79 -0.84
C PHE A 298 11.88 -3.50 0.32
N GLY A 299 13.10 -3.99 0.07
CA GLY A 299 13.97 -4.60 1.07
C GLY A 299 14.21 -3.70 2.28
N VAL A 300 14.52 -2.42 2.02
CA VAL A 300 14.76 -1.40 3.08
C VAL A 300 13.57 -1.25 4.03
N GLN A 301 12.35 -1.46 3.52
CA GLN A 301 11.12 -1.32 4.29
C GLN A 301 10.71 -2.61 5.02
N ALA A 302 11.08 -3.77 4.49
CA ALA A 302 10.59 -5.07 4.95
C ALA A 302 11.61 -5.86 5.80
N VAL A 303 12.91 -5.67 5.58
CA VAL A 303 13.96 -6.46 6.25
C VAL A 303 14.30 -5.86 7.62
N VAL A 304 14.13 -6.67 8.67
CA VAL A 304 14.57 -6.33 10.03
C VAL A 304 15.79 -7.17 10.38
N GLY A 305 16.96 -6.54 10.41
CA GLY A 305 18.23 -7.19 10.75
C GLY A 305 19.03 -6.40 11.81
N PRO A 306 20.19 -6.91 12.25
CA PRO A 306 21.10 -6.16 13.12
C PRO A 306 21.44 -4.80 12.48
N PRO A 307 21.45 -3.69 13.25
CA PRO A 307 21.80 -2.38 12.74
C PRO A 307 23.14 -2.39 11.99
N GLY A 308 23.15 -1.88 10.75
CA GLY A 308 24.36 -1.79 9.92
C GLY A 308 24.71 -3.08 9.16
N SER A 309 23.89 -4.12 9.21
CA SER A 309 24.12 -5.35 8.41
C SER A 309 23.70 -5.20 6.95
N GLN A 310 22.83 -4.24 6.61
CA GLN A 310 22.41 -3.93 5.24
C GLN A 310 23.13 -2.70 4.69
N ASP A 311 23.49 -2.74 3.40
CA ASP A 311 24.12 -1.65 2.65
C ASP A 311 23.40 -1.47 1.30
N TYR A 312 22.16 -0.99 1.34
CA TYR A 312 21.34 -0.78 0.13
C TYR A 312 21.94 0.27 -0.82
N VAL A 313 22.62 1.29 -0.29
CA VAL A 313 23.34 2.28 -1.09
C VAL A 313 24.46 1.62 -1.88
N GLY A 314 25.31 0.83 -1.22
CA GLY A 314 26.39 0.10 -1.87
C GLY A 314 25.91 -1.01 -2.80
N VAL A 315 24.77 -1.66 -2.50
CA VAL A 315 24.11 -2.61 -3.42
C VAL A 315 23.71 -1.90 -4.71
N LEU A 316 22.97 -0.79 -4.64
CA LEU A 316 22.54 -0.06 -5.83
C LEU A 316 23.74 0.48 -6.63
N GLN A 317 24.72 1.09 -5.95
CA GLN A 317 25.95 1.56 -6.61
C GLN A 317 26.68 0.43 -7.34
N PHE A 318 26.78 -0.74 -6.72
CA PHE A 318 27.37 -1.91 -7.36
C PHE A 318 26.56 -2.33 -8.60
N LEU A 319 25.24 -2.47 -8.51
CA LEU A 319 24.41 -2.90 -9.64
C LEU A 319 24.43 -1.88 -10.79
N PHE A 320 24.43 -0.57 -10.50
CA PHE A 320 24.61 0.46 -11.52
C PHE A 320 25.98 0.37 -12.19
N SER A 321 27.05 0.08 -11.43
CA SER A 321 28.38 -0.18 -12.02
C SER A 321 28.41 -1.41 -12.94
N LYS A 322 27.39 -2.28 -12.86
CA LYS A 322 27.19 -3.44 -13.74
C LYS A 322 26.17 -3.20 -14.86
N GLY A 323 25.66 -1.98 -14.99
CA GLY A 323 24.74 -1.61 -16.07
C GLY A 323 23.27 -1.85 -15.77
N LEU A 324 22.85 -1.89 -14.50
CA LEU A 324 21.44 -1.91 -14.12
C LEU A 324 20.69 -0.70 -14.72
N PRO A 325 19.64 -0.89 -15.53
CA PRO A 325 18.79 0.21 -15.98
C PRO A 325 18.07 0.86 -14.80
N VAL A 326 18.09 2.19 -14.73
CA VAL A 326 17.64 2.94 -13.55
C VAL A 326 16.10 3.05 -13.46
N ASP A 327 15.42 3.24 -14.59
CA ASP A 327 13.98 3.50 -14.67
C ASP A 327 13.19 2.28 -15.15
N ILE A 328 13.49 1.10 -14.59
CA ILE A 328 12.66 -0.09 -14.81
C ILE A 328 11.32 0.11 -14.11
N ALA A 329 10.27 0.25 -14.92
CA ALA A 329 8.92 0.49 -14.47
C ALA A 329 8.16 -0.80 -14.17
N ASP A 330 7.40 -0.80 -13.08
CA ASP A 330 6.55 -1.92 -12.68
C ASP A 330 5.24 -2.01 -13.47
N ILE A 331 4.33 -2.92 -13.08
CA ILE A 331 3.06 -3.14 -13.77
C ILE A 331 2.15 -1.91 -13.81
N THR A 332 2.29 -1.00 -12.85
CA THR A 332 1.61 0.30 -12.79
C THR A 332 2.46 1.45 -13.30
N GLY A 333 3.68 1.19 -13.74
CA GLY A 333 4.59 2.18 -14.28
C GLY A 333 5.51 2.82 -13.24
N PHE A 334 5.52 2.39 -11.97
CA PHE A 334 6.42 2.99 -10.97
C PHE A 334 7.85 2.50 -11.12
N THR A 335 8.79 3.43 -11.05
CA THR A 335 10.23 3.18 -10.98
C THR A 335 10.70 3.01 -9.54
N ALA A 336 11.97 2.64 -9.35
CA ALA A 336 12.58 2.62 -8.04
C ALA A 336 12.60 4.01 -7.36
N LEU A 337 12.68 5.09 -8.14
CA LEU A 337 12.67 6.46 -7.61
C LEU A 337 11.30 6.80 -7.03
N ASP A 338 10.24 6.41 -7.71
CA ASP A 338 8.86 6.61 -7.23
C ASP A 338 8.65 5.87 -5.90
N HIS A 339 9.04 4.58 -5.85
CA HIS A 339 8.97 3.77 -4.62
C HIS A 339 9.78 4.36 -3.47
N ALA A 340 10.97 4.91 -3.75
CA ALA A 340 11.81 5.54 -2.73
C ALA A 340 11.16 6.79 -2.14
N CYS A 341 10.44 7.56 -2.95
CA CYS A 341 9.78 8.80 -2.54
C CYS A 341 8.42 8.59 -1.86
N MET A 342 7.77 7.45 -2.10
CA MET A 342 6.53 7.05 -1.44
C MET A 342 6.74 6.29 -0.13
N ALA A 343 7.98 5.96 0.21
CA ALA A 343 8.32 5.27 1.45
C ALA A 343 7.85 6.05 2.69
N GLN A 344 7.44 5.35 3.75
CA GLN A 344 7.05 6.03 5.00
C GLN A 344 8.24 6.73 5.67
N GLN A 345 9.41 6.12 5.61
CA GLN A 345 10.66 6.69 6.09
C GLN A 345 11.39 7.43 4.95
N SER A 346 12.11 8.49 5.29
CA SER A 346 12.90 9.23 4.31
C SER A 346 14.05 8.37 3.79
N LEU A 347 14.03 8.04 2.50
CA LEU A 347 15.09 7.29 1.80
C LEU A 347 15.96 8.23 0.95
N GLU A 348 16.30 9.40 1.50
CA GLU A 348 17.02 10.47 0.80
C GLU A 348 18.30 9.97 0.10
N ASP A 349 19.12 9.18 0.79
CA ASP A 349 20.38 8.67 0.23
C ASP A 349 20.13 7.76 -0.98
N LEU A 350 19.11 6.91 -0.93
CA LEU A 350 18.76 6.01 -2.04
C LEU A 350 18.15 6.78 -3.20
N ALA A 351 17.25 7.74 -2.94
CA ALA A 351 16.73 8.63 -3.97
C ALA A 351 17.85 9.41 -4.67
N ARG A 352 18.84 9.91 -3.90
CA ARG A 352 20.00 10.60 -4.47
C ARG A 352 20.88 9.66 -5.30
N VAL A 353 21.09 8.41 -4.86
CA VAL A 353 21.82 7.41 -5.66
C VAL A 353 21.13 7.15 -6.99
N LEU A 354 19.79 7.01 -7.00
CA LEU A 354 19.01 6.83 -8.23
C LEU A 354 19.17 8.04 -9.16
N LEU A 355 18.99 9.25 -8.64
CA LEU A 355 19.13 10.49 -9.42
C LEU A 355 20.54 10.70 -10.00
N VAL A 356 21.58 10.43 -9.22
CA VAL A 356 22.98 10.51 -9.69
C VAL A 356 23.24 9.52 -10.83
N ASN A 357 22.56 8.38 -10.84
CA ASN A 357 22.67 7.37 -11.90
C ASN A 357 21.66 7.59 -13.05
N GLY A 358 21.00 8.75 -13.09
CA GLY A 358 20.19 9.19 -14.23
C GLY A 358 18.71 8.81 -14.16
N ALA A 359 18.17 8.49 -12.98
CA ALA A 359 16.74 8.32 -12.81
C ALA A 359 15.99 9.58 -13.25
N ASP A 360 14.96 9.44 -14.08
CA ASP A 360 14.13 10.57 -14.51
C ASP A 360 13.20 11.03 -13.38
N PRO A 361 13.40 12.22 -12.79
CA PRO A 361 12.52 12.73 -11.75
C PRO A 361 11.10 13.09 -12.25
N ASN A 362 10.89 13.06 -13.56
CA ASN A 362 9.64 13.39 -14.26
C ASN A 362 8.98 12.19 -14.93
N HIS A 363 9.45 10.97 -14.64
CA HIS A 363 8.85 9.75 -15.17
C HIS A 363 7.34 9.69 -14.85
N GLN A 364 6.53 9.29 -15.84
CA GLN A 364 5.07 9.22 -15.71
C GLN A 364 4.59 7.78 -15.71
N ASP A 365 3.99 7.39 -14.59
CA ASP A 365 3.33 6.10 -14.40
C ASP A 365 1.99 5.99 -15.18
N ARG A 366 1.26 4.89 -14.95
CA ARG A 366 -0.06 4.65 -15.58
C ARG A 366 -1.14 5.64 -15.16
N TYR A 367 -0.91 6.46 -14.14
CA TYR A 367 -1.81 7.53 -13.70
C TYR A 367 -1.46 8.90 -14.27
N GLY A 368 -0.49 8.96 -15.19
CA GLY A 368 -0.20 10.13 -16.00
C GLY A 368 0.61 11.22 -15.33
N ALA A 369 1.24 10.93 -14.18
CA ALA A 369 1.81 11.88 -13.21
C ALA A 369 0.84 12.42 -12.16
N SER A 370 -0.17 11.65 -11.74
CA SER A 370 -1.12 12.12 -10.70
C SER A 370 -0.63 11.78 -9.33
N ILE A 371 -0.40 12.80 -8.50
CA ILE A 371 -0.34 12.65 -7.04
C ILE A 371 0.81 11.75 -6.54
N GLU A 372 1.61 11.14 -7.43
CA GLU A 372 2.66 10.18 -7.07
C GLU A 372 3.90 10.32 -7.96
N THR A 373 4.07 11.44 -8.68
CA THR A 373 5.43 11.84 -9.11
C THR A 373 6.34 11.70 -7.89
N ALA A 374 7.54 11.19 -8.06
CA ALA A 374 8.56 11.11 -7.01
C ALA A 374 8.54 12.37 -6.10
N ILE A 375 8.39 13.56 -6.69
CA ILE A 375 8.29 14.81 -5.93
C ILE A 375 7.03 14.95 -5.08
N PHE A 376 5.85 14.58 -5.60
CA PHE A 376 4.61 14.66 -4.83
C PHE A 376 4.61 13.67 -3.66
N GLY A 377 5.06 12.43 -3.88
CA GLY A 377 5.20 11.43 -2.80
C GLY A 377 6.09 11.96 -1.66
N ALA A 378 7.24 12.53 -2.00
CA ALA A 378 8.16 13.15 -1.04
C ALA A 378 7.54 14.39 -0.36
N MET A 379 6.76 15.20 -1.07
CA MET A 379 6.05 16.36 -0.52
C MET A 379 5.00 15.94 0.52
N GLN A 380 4.20 14.90 0.23
CA GLN A 380 3.16 14.39 1.14
C GLN A 380 3.76 13.81 2.43
N HIS A 381 4.90 13.12 2.34
CA HIS A 381 5.58 12.57 3.51
C HIS A 381 6.50 13.57 4.22
N ASN A 382 6.58 14.83 3.75
CA ASN A 382 7.46 15.87 4.29
C ASN A 382 8.96 15.52 4.23
N HIS A 383 9.38 14.79 3.21
CA HIS A 383 10.78 14.41 2.99
C HIS A 383 11.56 15.56 2.33
N VAL A 384 11.91 16.57 3.13
CA VAL A 384 12.51 17.82 2.66
C VAL A 384 13.79 17.59 1.84
N GLY A 385 14.67 16.70 2.29
CA GLY A 385 15.92 16.39 1.59
C GLY A 385 15.70 15.71 0.24
N THR A 386 14.77 14.75 0.17
CA THR A 386 14.35 14.12 -1.09
C THR A 386 13.75 15.14 -2.07
N VAL A 387 12.91 16.06 -1.60
CA VAL A 387 12.37 17.15 -2.46
C VAL A 387 13.47 18.09 -2.94
N ASP A 388 14.45 18.44 -2.09
CA ASP A 388 15.58 19.27 -2.50
C ASP A 388 16.41 18.57 -3.59
N ALA A 389 16.66 17.26 -3.44
CA ALA A 389 17.34 16.45 -4.45
C ALA A 389 16.55 16.36 -5.76
N LEU A 390 15.24 16.07 -5.72
CA LEU A 390 14.42 16.00 -6.93
C LEU A 390 14.40 17.34 -7.69
N MET A 391 14.26 18.46 -6.97
CA MET A 391 14.31 19.79 -7.58
C MET A 391 15.72 20.13 -8.11
N GLU A 392 16.79 19.65 -7.46
CA GLU A 392 18.16 19.77 -7.96
C GLU A 392 18.33 19.09 -9.33
N TYR A 393 17.74 17.90 -9.49
CA TYR A 393 17.84 17.09 -10.71
C TYR A 393 16.76 17.38 -11.75
N GLY A 394 16.00 18.46 -11.60
CA GLY A 394 15.10 18.94 -12.64
C GLY A 394 13.66 18.43 -12.58
N ALA A 395 13.20 17.99 -11.40
CA ALA A 395 11.78 17.69 -11.19
C ALA A 395 10.90 18.88 -11.59
N ASP A 396 9.87 18.61 -12.39
CA ASP A 396 8.89 19.56 -12.87
C ASP A 396 7.62 19.47 -12.01
N ILE A 397 7.30 20.57 -11.35
CA ILE A 397 6.10 20.68 -10.51
C ILE A 397 4.85 21.07 -11.29
N ASP A 398 5.00 21.42 -12.58
CA ASP A 398 3.90 21.73 -13.49
C ASP A 398 3.44 20.52 -14.30
N LEU A 399 4.17 19.41 -14.19
CA LEU A 399 3.82 18.19 -14.90
C LEU A 399 2.44 17.72 -14.44
N LYS A 400 1.54 17.63 -15.40
CA LYS A 400 0.13 17.34 -15.17
C LYS A 400 -0.17 15.87 -15.31
N ASP A 401 -1.21 15.49 -14.60
CA ASP A 401 -1.67 14.12 -14.53
C ASP A 401 -2.84 13.74 -15.44
N ALA A 402 -3.32 12.49 -15.31
CA ALA A 402 -4.49 11.99 -16.04
C ALA A 402 -5.79 12.77 -15.74
N ASP A 403 -5.85 13.49 -14.62
CA ASP A 403 -6.96 14.29 -14.13
C ASP A 403 -6.63 15.81 -14.17
N ASP A 404 -5.60 16.22 -14.93
CA ASP A 404 -5.11 17.60 -15.13
C ASP A 404 -4.60 18.31 -13.85
N CYS A 405 -4.27 17.58 -12.79
CA CYS A 405 -3.67 18.10 -11.57
C CYS A 405 -2.14 18.03 -11.60
N SER A 406 -1.47 18.99 -10.96
CA SER A 406 -0.01 19.07 -10.87
C SER A 406 0.48 19.19 -9.41
N PRO A 407 1.75 18.85 -9.12
CA PRO A 407 2.33 19.12 -7.80
C PRO A 407 2.24 20.59 -7.36
N ARG A 408 2.29 21.53 -8.32
CA ARG A 408 2.14 22.97 -8.07
C ARG A 408 0.78 23.32 -7.47
N ASP A 409 -0.29 22.59 -7.79
CA ASP A 409 -1.62 22.87 -7.24
C ASP A 409 -1.71 22.58 -5.74
N CYS A 410 -0.86 21.69 -5.22
CA CYS A 410 -0.95 21.17 -3.86
C CYS A 410 0.18 21.60 -2.91
N PHE A 411 1.35 22.04 -3.40
CA PHE A 411 2.55 22.20 -2.56
C PHE A 411 2.44 23.25 -1.43
N GLY A 412 1.53 24.22 -1.56
CA GLY A 412 1.20 25.18 -0.49
C GLY A 412 0.60 24.51 0.76
N SER A 413 0.00 23.34 0.59
CA SER A 413 -0.64 22.53 1.62
C SER A 413 0.31 21.51 2.26
N CYS A 414 1.47 21.22 1.67
CA CYS A 414 2.41 20.17 2.14
C CYS A 414 3.25 20.56 3.37
N GLY A 415 3.24 21.84 3.76
CA GLY A 415 3.90 22.35 4.96
C GLY A 415 5.10 23.26 4.67
N PRO A 416 5.47 24.13 5.64
CA PRO A 416 6.36 25.27 5.39
C PRO A 416 7.77 24.89 4.93
N GLN A 417 8.33 23.75 5.35
CA GLN A 417 9.66 23.32 4.91
C GLN A 417 9.68 22.89 3.43
N ILE A 418 8.69 22.10 3.02
CA ILE A 418 8.54 21.68 1.62
C ILE A 418 8.28 22.90 0.73
N THR A 419 7.37 23.77 1.16
CA THR A 419 7.03 24.96 0.40
C THR A 419 8.24 25.89 0.22
N ALA A 420 9.04 26.08 1.27
CA ALA A 420 10.26 26.89 1.20
C ALA A 420 11.30 26.26 0.26
N THR A 421 11.44 24.94 0.29
CA THR A 421 12.39 24.19 -0.56
C THR A 421 12.02 24.32 -2.03
N ILE A 422 10.76 24.09 -2.39
CA ILE A 422 10.29 24.24 -3.77
C ILE A 422 10.41 25.68 -4.24
N THR A 423 10.00 26.65 -3.42
CA THR A 423 10.06 28.08 -3.76
C THR A 423 11.49 28.55 -4.01
N LYS A 424 12.46 28.09 -3.20
CA LYS A 424 13.91 28.30 -3.43
C LYS A 424 14.30 27.88 -4.84
N TRP A 425 13.88 26.68 -5.28
CA TRP A 425 14.23 26.18 -6.60
C TRP A 425 13.48 26.85 -7.74
N ILE A 426 12.19 27.20 -7.57
CA ILE A 426 11.44 28.00 -8.56
C ILE A 426 12.18 29.31 -8.84
N ARG A 427 12.58 30.04 -7.79
CA ARG A 427 13.33 31.30 -7.92
C ARG A 427 14.70 31.10 -8.55
N LYS A 428 15.42 30.08 -8.11
CA LYS A 428 16.73 29.73 -8.67
C LYS A 428 16.64 29.44 -10.17
N ARG A 429 15.57 28.78 -10.62
CA ARG A 429 15.33 28.48 -12.04
C ARG A 429 14.83 29.70 -12.83
N SER A 430 14.03 30.59 -12.24
CA SER A 430 13.54 31.81 -12.88
C SER A 430 14.58 32.94 -12.94
N GLY A 431 15.68 32.81 -12.19
CA GLY A 431 16.70 33.87 -12.07
C GLY A 431 16.24 35.05 -11.24
N GLU A 432 15.11 34.94 -10.53
CA GLU A 432 14.64 35.95 -9.59
C GLU A 432 15.61 36.06 -8.41
N GLU A 433 16.08 37.28 -8.11
CA GLU A 433 16.79 37.54 -6.86
C GLU A 433 15.84 37.24 -5.69
N ALA A 434 16.21 36.24 -4.90
CA ALA A 434 15.40 35.81 -3.77
C ALA A 434 15.09 36.99 -2.83
N PRO A 435 13.84 37.18 -2.39
CA PRO A 435 13.56 37.91 -1.17
C PRO A 435 14.27 37.17 -0.05
N ARG A 436 15.46 37.66 0.34
CA ARG A 436 16.28 37.34 1.53
C ARG A 436 15.97 35.98 2.18
N GLU A 437 16.22 34.90 1.44
CA GLU A 437 15.98 33.52 1.89
C GLU A 437 16.83 33.14 3.10
N VAL A 438 18.05 33.68 3.16
CA VAL A 438 18.93 33.45 4.29
C VAL A 438 18.52 34.42 5.40
N LYS A 439 18.29 33.90 6.61
CA LYS A 439 18.29 34.69 7.84
C LYS A 439 19.72 35.17 8.12
N GLY A 440 20.32 35.89 7.19
CA GLY A 440 21.70 36.36 7.23
C GLY A 440 21.76 37.87 7.44
N CYS A 441 22.90 38.34 7.91
CA CYS A 441 23.20 39.76 7.91
C CYS A 441 23.26 40.28 6.46
N ASP A 442 22.54 41.36 6.16
CA ASP A 442 22.50 42.02 4.84
C ASP A 442 23.83 42.65 4.38
N TYR A 443 24.90 42.47 5.15
CA TYR A 443 26.24 42.92 4.81
C TYR A 443 27.19 41.74 4.65
N CYS A 444 27.37 40.95 5.72
CA CYS A 444 28.37 39.87 5.74
C CYS A 444 27.79 38.47 5.52
N GLY A 445 26.47 38.33 5.33
CA GLY A 445 25.81 37.04 5.14
C GLY A 445 25.71 36.17 6.39
N LYS A 446 26.31 36.57 7.53
CA LYS A 446 26.33 35.77 8.77
C LYS A 446 24.91 35.33 9.17
N PRO A 447 24.62 34.03 9.29
CA PRO A 447 23.30 33.54 9.63
C PRO A 447 22.93 33.91 11.08
N TRP A 448 21.63 33.96 11.34
CA TRP A 448 21.07 34.13 12.68
C TRP A 448 21.39 32.90 13.54
N SER A 449 21.86 33.14 14.77
CA SER A 449 21.94 32.14 15.83
C SER A 449 21.41 32.73 17.14
N GLU A 450 21.08 31.88 18.13
CA GLU A 450 20.67 32.35 19.46
C GLU A 450 21.76 33.18 20.14
N GLU A 451 23.02 32.81 19.93
CA GLU A 451 24.19 33.52 20.44
C GLU A 451 24.49 34.84 19.68
N SER A 452 24.00 34.98 18.45
CA SER A 452 24.28 36.14 17.58
C SER A 452 23.01 36.58 16.83
N PRO A 453 22.03 37.17 17.53
CA PRO A 453 20.78 37.58 16.90
C PRO A 453 20.99 38.77 15.97
N LEU A 454 20.31 38.73 14.82
CA LEU A 454 20.26 39.85 13.88
C LEU A 454 19.28 40.91 14.39
N LYS A 455 19.68 42.19 14.33
CA LYS A 455 18.83 43.34 14.64
C LYS A 455 18.25 43.96 13.38
N ASN A 456 16.97 44.31 13.41
CA ASN A 456 16.31 44.99 12.31
C ASN A 456 16.77 46.46 12.22
N CYS A 457 16.83 47.00 11.01
CA CYS A 457 17.05 48.41 10.74
C CYS A 457 15.91 49.21 11.36
N GLY A 458 16.22 50.19 12.21
CA GLY A 458 15.21 51.00 12.90
C GLY A 458 14.27 51.77 11.97
N ARG A 459 14.67 52.04 10.72
CA ARG A 459 13.87 52.79 9.74
C ARG A 459 12.92 51.92 8.93
N CYS A 460 13.43 50.95 8.16
CA CYS A 460 12.59 50.12 7.30
C CYS A 460 12.04 48.86 7.97
N ARG A 461 12.63 48.43 9.10
CA ARG A 461 12.36 47.18 9.83
C ARG A 461 12.52 45.88 9.02
N ILE A 462 12.99 45.96 7.77
CA ILE A 462 13.23 44.83 6.87
C ILE A 462 14.69 44.39 6.89
N ALA A 463 15.64 45.34 6.83
CA ALA A 463 17.06 45.05 6.88
C ALA A 463 17.54 44.52 8.22
N ARG A 464 18.43 43.53 8.20
CA ARG A 464 18.90 42.74 9.34
C ARG A 464 20.42 42.77 9.38
N TYR A 465 20.96 43.14 10.53
CA TYR A 465 22.41 43.25 10.73
C TYR A 465 22.83 42.53 12.01
N CYS A 466 23.94 41.81 11.95
CA CYS A 466 24.52 41.16 13.14
C CYS A 466 25.21 42.16 14.08
N SER A 467 25.54 43.36 13.58
CA SER A 467 26.15 44.43 14.36
C SER A 467 25.85 45.82 13.78
N PRO A 468 25.94 46.89 14.59
CA PRO A 468 25.87 48.27 14.10
C PRO A 468 26.93 48.58 13.04
N GLN A 469 28.08 47.91 13.10
CA GLN A 469 29.14 48.08 12.10
C GLN A 469 28.72 47.53 10.74
N CYS A 470 28.11 46.35 10.68
CA CYS A 470 27.56 45.80 9.44
C CYS A 470 26.47 46.70 8.86
N GLN A 471 25.63 47.30 9.70
CA GLN A 471 24.64 48.27 9.26
C GLN A 471 25.30 49.52 8.65
N LYS A 472 26.31 50.10 9.31
CA LYS A 472 27.05 51.25 8.79
C LYS A 472 27.73 50.93 7.45
N ASN A 473 28.34 49.76 7.33
CA ASN A 473 29.03 49.34 6.10
C ASN A 473 28.05 49.10 4.93
N SER A 474 26.85 48.57 5.21
CA SER A 474 25.81 48.38 4.19
C SER A 474 25.04 49.68 3.85
N TRP A 475 25.04 50.67 4.74
CA TRP A 475 24.23 51.89 4.63
C TRP A 475 24.34 52.65 3.28
N PRO A 476 25.51 52.81 2.65
CA PRO A 476 25.61 53.49 1.35
C PRO A 476 24.75 52.86 0.26
N LYS A 477 24.62 51.53 0.27
CA LYS A 477 23.75 50.77 -0.64
C LYS A 477 22.32 50.73 -0.11
N HIS A 478 22.14 50.33 1.16
CA HIS A 478 20.83 50.16 1.76
C HIS A 478 19.99 51.43 1.81
N LYS A 479 20.57 52.61 2.03
CA LYS A 479 19.82 53.88 2.12
C LYS A 479 18.99 54.19 0.87
N LYS A 480 19.39 53.67 -0.30
CA LYS A 480 18.69 53.84 -1.57
C LYS A 480 17.40 53.02 -1.64
N THR A 481 17.31 51.93 -0.89
CA THR A 481 16.17 51.01 -0.86
C THR A 481 15.47 50.98 0.51
N CYS A 482 15.91 51.80 1.47
CA CYS A 482 15.38 51.83 2.83
C CYS A 482 14.06 52.63 2.91
N ALA A 483 12.92 51.95 2.77
CA ALA A 483 11.60 52.56 2.87
C ALA A 483 11.02 52.43 4.31
N PRO A 484 10.75 53.55 5.03
CA PRO A 484 10.05 53.52 6.32
C PRO A 484 8.57 53.12 6.15
N PHE A 485 7.89 52.82 7.26
CA PHE A 485 6.44 52.61 7.27
C PHE A 485 5.73 53.92 6.91
N SER A 486 4.86 53.89 5.90
CA SER A 486 4.06 55.03 5.45
C SER A 486 2.69 54.56 4.94
N SER A 487 1.74 55.48 4.79
CA SER A 487 0.41 55.19 4.24
C SER A 487 0.43 54.65 2.80
N GLU A 488 1.52 54.89 2.06
CA GLU A 488 1.68 54.42 0.67
C GLU A 488 2.09 52.95 0.59
N ASN A 489 2.65 52.40 1.66
CA ASN A 489 3.32 51.10 1.62
C ASN A 489 2.88 50.12 2.73
N THR A 490 1.93 50.56 3.56
CA THR A 490 1.33 49.79 4.65
C THR A 490 -0.20 49.80 4.56
N VAL A 491 -0.81 48.81 5.21
CA VAL A 491 -2.24 48.78 5.50
C VAL A 491 -2.45 48.70 6.99
N THR A 492 -3.52 49.32 7.49
CA THR A 492 -3.91 49.25 8.90
C THR A 492 -5.10 48.30 9.02
N LEU A 493 -4.91 47.24 9.81
CA LEU A 493 -5.88 46.17 10.04
C LEU A 493 -6.35 46.22 11.48
N LYS A 494 -7.60 45.82 11.72
CA LYS A 494 -8.20 45.70 13.05
C LYS A 494 -8.19 44.23 13.51
N PRO A 495 -7.33 43.84 14.45
CA PRO A 495 -7.28 42.48 14.98
C PRO A 495 -8.54 42.10 15.74
N THR A 496 -9.08 40.92 15.45
CA THR A 496 -10.05 40.22 16.31
C THR A 496 -9.36 39.06 17.00
N TYR A 497 -9.37 39.02 18.33
CA TYR A 497 -8.76 37.94 19.10
C TYR A 497 -9.82 36.90 19.42
N LEU A 498 -9.61 35.67 18.98
CA LEU A 498 -10.45 34.55 19.36
C LEU A 498 -10.06 34.09 20.77
N ALA A 499 -11.03 34.03 21.68
CA ALA A 499 -10.86 33.28 22.93
C ALA A 499 -10.93 31.79 22.60
N ASN A 500 -9.87 31.03 22.93
CA ASN A 500 -9.85 29.56 22.86
C ASN A 500 -10.08 28.94 21.47
N ALA A 501 -9.55 29.53 20.40
CA ALA A 501 -9.49 28.82 19.11
C ALA A 501 -8.29 27.85 19.10
N ALA A 502 -8.58 26.55 19.00
CA ALA A 502 -7.59 25.54 18.66
C ALA A 502 -7.21 25.70 17.18
N SER A 503 -5.97 26.06 16.89
CA SER A 503 -5.45 26.07 15.51
C SER A 503 -4.62 24.83 15.25
N TYR A 504 -4.89 24.17 14.12
CA TYR A 504 -4.15 23.00 13.65
C TYR A 504 -3.29 23.39 12.45
N SER A 505 -2.17 22.68 12.27
CA SER A 505 -1.41 22.75 11.03
C SER A 505 -2.23 22.08 9.93
N ASN A 506 -2.61 22.83 8.89
CA ASN A 506 -3.35 22.28 7.75
C ASN A 506 -2.57 21.15 7.07
N ALA A 507 -1.24 21.25 7.00
CA ALA A 507 -0.39 20.20 6.45
C ALA A 507 -0.50 18.91 7.26
N ASP A 508 -0.44 19.02 8.59
CA ASP A 508 -0.56 17.86 9.47
C ASP A 508 -1.98 17.27 9.44
N LEU A 509 -3.01 18.11 9.41
CA LEU A 509 -4.40 17.66 9.28
C LEU A 509 -4.62 16.92 7.95
N THR A 510 -4.14 17.49 6.84
CA THR A 510 -4.26 16.90 5.50
C THR A 510 -3.52 15.57 5.43
N ARG A 511 -2.29 15.49 5.97
CA ARG A 511 -1.54 14.24 6.07
C ARG A 511 -2.27 13.18 6.90
N ASN A 512 -2.86 13.55 8.03
CA ASN A 512 -3.63 12.61 8.86
C ASN A 512 -4.89 12.12 8.12
N LEU A 513 -5.65 13.01 7.49
CA LEU A 513 -6.85 12.64 6.73
C LEU A 513 -6.54 11.74 5.53
N ALA A 514 -5.40 11.96 4.89
CA ALA A 514 -4.92 11.13 3.78
C ALA A 514 -4.18 9.85 4.24
N GLY A 515 -4.09 9.58 5.55
CA GLY A 515 -3.49 8.36 6.09
C GLY A 515 -1.95 8.34 6.16
N TYR A 516 -1.28 9.46 5.89
CA TYR A 516 0.18 9.58 5.90
C TYR A 516 0.78 9.77 7.31
N SER A 517 -0.04 10.07 8.32
CA SER A 517 0.42 10.26 9.71
C SER A 517 -0.17 9.21 10.65
N LYS A 518 0.71 8.52 11.39
CA LYS A 518 0.36 7.53 12.44
C LYS A 518 0.46 8.08 13.87
N GLY A 519 0.89 9.34 14.02
CA GLY A 519 1.06 9.99 15.32
C GLY A 519 -0.22 10.70 15.79
N PRO A 520 -0.34 11.02 17.09
CA PRO A 520 -1.44 11.86 17.57
C PRO A 520 -1.42 13.20 16.81
N LEU A 521 -2.62 13.73 16.50
CA LEU A 521 -2.75 15.06 15.92
C LEU A 521 -1.87 16.06 16.71
N PRO A 522 -1.14 16.97 16.03
CA PRO A 522 -0.36 17.97 16.73
C PRO A 522 -1.25 18.67 17.75
N LYS A 523 -0.75 18.83 18.98
CA LYS A 523 -1.48 19.56 20.02
C LYS A 523 -1.89 20.90 19.42
N ALA A 524 -3.19 21.17 19.44
CA ALA A 524 -3.70 22.46 19.04
C ALA A 524 -2.89 23.54 19.75
N ALA A 525 -2.27 24.43 18.96
CA ALA A 525 -1.62 25.57 19.56
C ALA A 525 -2.73 26.39 20.21
N SER A 526 -2.72 26.48 21.54
CA SER A 526 -3.53 27.44 22.27
C SER A 526 -3.15 28.82 21.73
N VAL A 527 -4.09 29.46 21.04
CA VAL A 527 -3.96 30.86 20.66
C VAL A 527 -3.87 31.61 21.98
N ALA A 528 -2.67 32.07 22.32
CA ALA A 528 -2.45 32.79 23.55
C ALA A 528 -3.44 33.96 23.61
N THR A 529 -4.28 33.97 24.65
CA THR A 529 -5.05 35.15 25.05
C THR A 529 -4.07 36.30 25.09
N TYR A 530 -4.32 37.35 24.30
CA TYR A 530 -3.51 38.56 24.21
C TYR A 530 -2.88 38.90 25.57
N LYS A 531 -1.58 38.64 25.73
CA LYS A 531 -0.83 39.14 26.89
C LYS A 531 -0.70 40.65 26.67
N LYS A 532 -1.32 41.44 27.55
CA LYS A 532 -1.38 42.91 27.49
C LYS A 532 -0.07 43.50 26.94
N LEU A 533 -0.14 44.18 25.78
CA LEU A 533 0.92 45.09 25.37
C LEU A 533 1.04 46.17 26.45
N HIS A 534 2.21 46.26 27.08
CA HIS A 534 2.57 47.38 27.93
C HIS A 534 2.94 48.56 27.00
N GLY A 535 1.95 49.34 26.59
CA GLY A 535 2.08 50.75 26.12
C GLY A 535 2.96 51.08 24.90
N GLU A 536 3.84 50.20 24.43
CA GLU A 536 4.80 50.47 23.36
C GLU A 536 4.48 49.68 22.09
N ALA A 537 4.55 50.37 20.93
CA ALA A 537 4.36 49.76 19.62
C ALA A 537 5.38 48.63 19.40
N LYS A 538 4.91 47.40 19.23
CA LYS A 538 5.77 46.21 19.09
C LYS A 538 5.98 45.89 17.62
N SER A 539 7.24 45.90 17.17
CA SER A 539 7.61 45.40 15.85
C SER A 539 7.64 43.88 15.84
N ILE A 540 6.91 43.28 14.90
CA ILE A 540 6.72 41.83 14.80
C ILE A 540 6.81 41.38 13.34
N VAL A 541 7.21 40.12 13.14
CA VAL A 541 7.05 39.44 11.85
C VAL A 541 5.84 38.54 11.96
N ILE A 542 4.86 38.78 11.09
CA ILE A 542 3.61 38.04 11.04
C ILE A 542 3.55 37.20 9.77
N LYS A 543 2.86 36.06 9.88
CA LYS A 543 2.34 35.31 8.75
C LYS A 543 0.86 35.64 8.62
N VAL A 544 0.44 36.00 7.41
CA VAL A 544 -0.96 36.24 7.05
C VAL A 544 -1.38 35.11 6.11
N GLN A 545 -2.52 34.49 6.41
CA GLN A 545 -3.06 33.36 5.66
C GLN A 545 -4.50 33.66 5.25
N VAL A 546 -4.81 33.48 3.95
CA VAL A 546 -6.16 33.66 3.40
C VAL A 546 -7.03 32.41 3.65
N PRO A 547 -8.38 32.53 3.64
CA PRO A 547 -9.29 31.40 3.76
C PRO A 547 -9.03 30.30 2.72
N PHE A 548 -9.11 29.04 3.14
CA PHE A 548 -8.80 27.87 2.32
C PHE A 548 -9.87 26.78 2.51
N THR A 549 -10.30 26.14 1.42
CA THR A 549 -11.15 24.94 1.47
C THR A 549 -10.39 23.77 0.89
N GLY A 550 -9.96 22.82 1.74
CA GLY A 550 -9.64 21.40 1.49
C GLY A 550 -8.67 20.99 0.37
N SER A 551 -8.68 21.68 -0.78
CA SER A 551 -7.95 21.34 -1.98
C SER A 551 -7.64 22.56 -2.87
N TYR A 552 -8.23 23.75 -2.61
CA TYR A 552 -7.97 24.97 -3.39
C TYR A 552 -8.11 26.24 -2.53
N PRO A 553 -7.35 27.32 -2.83
CA PRO A 553 -7.64 28.64 -2.29
C PRO A 553 -9.07 29.04 -2.73
N ILE A 554 -9.91 29.49 -1.80
CA ILE A 554 -11.23 29.99 -2.16
C ILE A 554 -10.99 31.20 -3.07
N THR A 555 -11.42 31.13 -4.33
CA THR A 555 -11.32 32.21 -5.33
C THR A 555 -12.24 33.39 -4.99
N ARG A 556 -13.16 33.19 -4.04
CA ARG A 556 -14.00 34.24 -3.43
C ARG A 556 -13.40 34.65 -2.08
N SER A 557 -13.36 35.96 -1.80
CA SER A 557 -12.91 36.56 -0.53
C SER A 557 -13.88 36.33 0.64
N THR A 558 -14.35 35.09 0.81
CA THR A 558 -15.29 34.69 1.85
C THR A 558 -14.52 33.98 2.97
N GLY A 559 -14.29 34.68 4.09
CA GLY A 559 -13.69 34.15 5.31
C GLY A 559 -12.75 35.14 5.99
N ASP A 560 -12.33 34.85 7.22
CA ASP A 560 -11.40 35.72 7.96
C ASP A 560 -9.93 35.40 7.60
N LEU A 561 -9.07 36.42 7.53
CA LEU A 561 -7.62 36.18 7.44
C LEU A 561 -7.12 35.70 8.78
N MET A 562 -6.19 34.74 8.78
CA MET A 562 -5.49 34.31 9.98
C MET A 562 -4.12 34.98 10.04
N VAL A 563 -3.80 35.64 11.16
CA VAL A 563 -2.54 36.35 11.35
C VAL A 563 -1.84 35.86 12.60
N TYR A 564 -0.57 35.47 12.52
CA TYR A 564 0.19 34.97 13.68
C TYR A 564 1.70 35.08 13.54
N THR A 565 2.41 35.07 14.68
CA THR A 565 3.88 35.03 14.76
C THR A 565 4.42 33.60 14.82
N LYS A 566 5.73 33.42 14.61
CA LYS A 566 6.44 32.13 14.74
C LYS A 566 6.13 31.40 16.04
N LYS A 567 6.27 32.12 17.15
CA LYS A 567 6.14 31.54 18.50
C LYS A 567 4.67 31.38 18.91
N ARG A 568 3.72 31.78 18.05
CA ARG A 568 2.28 31.89 18.37
C ARG A 568 2.00 32.70 19.64
N ASP A 569 2.94 33.59 20.01
CA ASP A 569 2.79 34.56 21.10
C ASP A 569 1.90 35.74 20.70
N PHE A 570 1.61 35.87 19.41
CA PHE A 570 0.58 36.73 18.84
C PHE A 570 -0.18 35.96 17.76
N ALA A 571 -1.51 35.95 17.86
CA ALA A 571 -2.40 35.45 16.83
C ALA A 571 -3.76 36.15 16.89
N CYS A 572 -4.33 36.45 15.73
CA CYS A 572 -5.63 37.08 15.57
C CYS A 572 -6.27 36.72 14.23
N THR A 573 -7.55 37.03 14.08
CA THR A 573 -8.24 37.03 12.80
C THR A 573 -8.53 38.44 12.32
N ILE A 574 -8.51 38.66 11.01
CA ILE A 574 -8.94 39.91 10.37
C ILE A 574 -10.22 39.63 9.61
N ARG A 575 -11.30 40.27 10.04
CA ARG A 575 -12.62 40.17 9.40
C ARG A 575 -12.72 41.18 8.28
N ARG A 576 -13.28 40.76 7.14
CA ARG A 576 -13.56 41.68 6.03
C ARG A 576 -14.50 42.82 6.44
N SER A 577 -15.46 42.54 7.33
CA SER A 577 -16.43 43.53 7.82
C SER A 577 -15.81 44.65 8.68
N ASP A 578 -14.64 44.43 9.28
CA ASP A 578 -13.96 45.44 10.11
C ASP A 578 -13.16 46.47 9.29
N GLY A 579 -12.92 46.19 8.01
CA GLY A 579 -12.17 47.07 7.11
C GLY A 579 -12.00 46.43 5.73
N PRO A 580 -12.99 46.56 4.82
CA PRO A 580 -12.98 45.83 3.55
C PRO A 580 -11.80 46.17 2.66
N GLU A 581 -11.45 47.45 2.51
CA GLU A 581 -10.39 47.89 1.62
C GLU A 581 -8.99 47.43 2.09
N PRO A 582 -8.56 47.66 3.36
CA PRO A 582 -7.32 47.09 3.89
C PRO A 582 -7.27 45.56 3.83
N TYR A 583 -8.40 44.89 4.06
CA TYR A 583 -8.52 43.43 3.94
C TYR A 583 -8.24 42.96 2.51
N GLU A 584 -8.85 43.58 1.50
CA GLU A 584 -8.66 43.18 0.09
C GLU A 584 -7.24 43.47 -0.38
N GLN A 585 -6.67 44.62 0.01
CA GLN A 585 -5.29 44.98 -0.33
C GLN A 585 -4.28 43.94 0.14
N ILE A 586 -4.35 43.51 1.41
CA ILE A 586 -3.42 42.48 1.91
C ILE A 586 -3.73 41.10 1.35
N SER A 587 -5.02 40.77 1.14
CA SER A 587 -5.44 39.50 0.53
C SER A 587 -4.90 39.35 -0.88
N GLU A 588 -4.97 40.41 -1.68
CA GLU A 588 -4.45 40.44 -3.05
C GLU A 588 -2.93 40.25 -3.08
N VAL A 589 -2.21 40.91 -2.18
CA VAL A 589 -0.75 40.71 -2.05
C VAL A 589 -0.43 39.27 -1.65
N VAL A 590 -1.18 38.66 -0.74
CA VAL A 590 -1.00 37.24 -0.38
C VAL A 590 -1.30 36.32 -1.56
N ARG A 591 -2.32 36.60 -2.37
CA ARG A 591 -2.71 35.77 -3.51
C ARG A 591 -1.74 35.87 -4.68
N THR A 592 -1.22 37.06 -4.95
CA THR A 592 -0.35 37.35 -6.11
C THR A 592 1.13 37.17 -5.82
N LYS A 593 1.58 37.53 -4.62
CA LYS A 593 3.01 37.53 -4.22
C LYS A 593 3.31 36.58 -3.07
N GLY A 594 2.28 36.00 -2.47
CA GLY A 594 2.43 35.03 -1.40
C GLY A 594 2.66 33.61 -1.92
N VAL A 595 3.03 32.76 -0.98
CA VAL A 595 3.40 31.39 -1.22
C VAL A 595 2.16 30.56 -1.58
N GLY A 596 2.13 30.05 -2.82
CA GLY A 596 0.99 29.29 -3.36
C GLY A 596 -0.32 30.08 -3.35
N GLY A 597 -0.26 31.42 -3.32
CA GLY A 597 -1.42 32.29 -3.17
C GLY A 597 -2.21 32.15 -1.85
N ALA A 598 -1.67 31.41 -0.87
CA ALA A 598 -2.38 31.03 0.35
C ALA A 598 -1.85 31.74 1.61
N LYS A 599 -0.57 32.10 1.64
CA LYS A 599 0.10 32.70 2.82
C LYS A 599 1.23 33.64 2.42
N ALA A 600 1.49 34.69 3.19
CA ALA A 600 2.69 35.53 3.05
C ALA A 600 3.19 36.03 4.40
N TYR A 601 4.45 36.48 4.44
CA TYR A 601 5.13 36.95 5.65
C TYR A 601 5.39 38.45 5.54
N PHE A 602 5.13 39.19 6.61
CA PHE A 602 5.23 40.65 6.59
C PHE A 602 5.93 41.19 7.82
N ALA A 603 6.62 42.31 7.65
CA ALA A 603 6.97 43.17 8.78
C ALA A 603 5.72 43.96 9.19
N ALA A 604 5.44 43.98 10.49
CA ALA A 604 4.28 44.67 11.04
C ALA A 604 4.62 45.38 12.35
N GLU A 605 3.83 46.40 12.67
CA GLU A 605 3.85 47.12 13.93
C GLU A 605 2.48 47.00 14.59
N LEU A 606 2.45 46.43 15.79
CA LEU A 606 1.26 46.35 16.61
C LEU A 606 1.24 47.57 17.53
N GLU A 607 0.54 48.62 17.11
CA GLU A 607 0.48 49.92 17.80
C GLU A 607 -0.47 49.87 19.00
N SER A 608 -1.57 49.13 18.89
CA SER A 608 -2.54 48.91 19.98
C SER A 608 -3.25 47.56 19.81
N LYS A 609 -4.16 47.21 20.74
CA LYS A 609 -4.93 45.95 20.63
C LYS A 609 -5.73 45.87 19.32
N ASP A 610 -6.17 47.00 18.81
CA ASP A 610 -7.10 47.18 17.70
C ASP A 610 -6.46 47.75 16.44
N ARG A 611 -5.13 47.94 16.45
CA ARG A 611 -4.41 48.58 15.34
C ARG A 611 -3.11 47.85 15.02
N LEU A 612 -3.14 47.10 13.92
CA LEU A 612 -2.01 46.37 13.36
C LEU A 612 -1.63 46.99 12.01
N VAL A 613 -0.46 47.62 11.92
CA VAL A 613 0.06 48.22 10.70
C VAL A 613 0.98 47.22 10.00
N VAL A 614 0.65 46.83 8.77
CA VAL A 614 1.38 45.79 8.02
C VAL A 614 2.00 46.39 6.77
N LYS A 615 3.31 46.21 6.59
CA LYS A 615 4.01 46.67 5.38
C LYS A 615 3.83 45.68 4.23
N ILE A 616 2.93 45.98 3.29
CA ILE A 616 2.52 45.08 2.21
C ILE A 616 3.32 45.25 0.90
N SER A 617 4.03 46.37 0.77
CA SER A 617 4.89 46.68 -0.39
C SER A 617 6.01 45.66 -0.62
N GLU A 618 6.57 45.11 0.47
CA GLU A 618 7.71 44.21 0.46
C GLU A 618 7.41 42.97 1.33
N PRO A 619 6.70 41.97 0.78
CA PRO A 619 6.56 40.67 1.46
C PRO A 619 7.94 40.09 1.78
N LEU A 620 8.09 39.57 2.99
CA LEU A 620 9.32 38.93 3.44
C LEU A 620 9.45 37.54 2.82
N ALA A 621 10.70 37.06 2.76
CA ALA A 621 11.03 35.68 2.44
C ALA A 621 10.15 34.68 3.20
N GLU A 622 9.79 33.57 2.56
CA GLU A 622 9.14 32.46 3.25
C GLU A 622 9.97 32.06 4.47
N GLN A 623 9.31 31.99 5.63
CA GLN A 623 9.94 31.58 6.86
C GLN A 623 9.58 30.11 7.17
N PRO A 624 10.54 29.25 7.55
CA PRO A 624 10.35 27.79 7.64
C PRO A 624 9.61 27.35 8.91
N TRP A 625 8.55 28.05 9.32
CA TRP A 625 7.84 27.80 10.57
C TRP A 625 6.32 27.89 10.47
#